data_AF-B1VE87-F1
#
_entry.id   AF-B1VE87-F1
#
_cell.length_a   1.000
_cell.length_b   1.000
_cell.length_c   1.000
_cell.angle_alpha   90.00
_cell.angle_beta   90.00
_cell.angle_gamma   90.00
#
_symmetry.space_group_name_H-M   'P 1'
#
loop_
_entity.id
_entity.type
_entity.pdbx_description
1 polymer ?
#
loop_
_entity_poly.entity_id
_entity_poly.type
_entity_poly.pdbx_seq_one_letter_code
_entity_poly.pdbx_strand_id
1 'polypeptide(L)' 'MYAALWRMLPGPWWVKLIITIVVLVAIFLLLMEVVFPYIGPMMPWTSVAVD' A
#
# COMPACT_ATOMS: atom_id res chain seq x y z
N MET A 1 -13.88 -0.21 -15.99
CA MET A 1 -13.80 -0.40 -14.52
C MET A 1 -13.08 0.74 -13.82
N TYR A 2 -11.83 1.08 -14.17
CA TYR A 2 -11.09 2.20 -13.54
C TYR A 2 -11.74 3.59 -13.71
N ALA A 3 -12.51 3.80 -14.79
CA ALA A 3 -13.25 5.03 -15.01
C ALA A 3 -14.35 5.29 -13.96
N ALA A 4 -14.94 4.24 -13.37
CA ALA A 4 -15.96 4.41 -12.33
C ALA A 4 -15.34 4.93 -11.02
N LEU A 5 -14.22 4.31 -10.59
CA LEU A 5 -13.43 4.76 -9.44
C LEU A 5 -12.93 6.20 -9.61
N TRP A 6 -12.43 6.55 -10.80
CA TRP A 6 -11.96 7.90 -11.08
C TRP A 6 -13.09 8.95 -11.06
N ARG A 7 -14.31 8.56 -11.47
CA ARG A 7 -15.48 9.46 -11.44
C ARG A 7 -16.03 9.67 -10.04
N MET A 8 -15.86 8.70 -9.12
CA MET A 8 -16.25 8.81 -7.71
C MET A 8 -15.38 9.77 -6.91
N LEU A 9 -14.11 9.95 -7.30
CA LEU A 9 -13.21 10.89 -6.64
C LEU A 9 -13.69 12.35 -6.83
N PRO A 10 -13.77 13.16 -5.75
CA PRO A 10 -14.24 14.53 -5.82
C PRO A 10 -13.21 15.47 -6.47
N GLY A 11 -13.69 16.56 -7.07
CA GLY A 11 -12.85 17.66 -7.55
C GLY A 11 -12.34 17.53 -9.00
N PRO A 12 -11.57 18.53 -9.47
CA PRO A 12 -10.94 18.54 -10.79
C PRO A 12 -9.84 17.47 -10.91
N TRP A 13 -9.39 17.20 -12.14
CA TRP A 13 -8.49 16.08 -12.44
C TRP A 13 -7.20 16.04 -11.60
N TRP A 14 -6.64 17.19 -11.23
CA TRP A 14 -5.43 17.29 -10.40
C TRP A 14 -5.69 16.91 -8.93
N VAL A 15 -6.87 17.23 -8.37
CA VAL A 15 -7.25 16.82 -7.01
C VAL A 15 -7.36 15.30 -6.95
N LYS A 16 -7.99 14.70 -7.96
CA LYS A 16 -8.13 13.24 -8.06
C LYS A 16 -6.77 12.54 -8.12
N LEU A 17 -5.82 13.14 -8.85
CA LEU A 17 -4.45 12.65 -8.94
C LEU A 17 -3.77 12.67 -7.56
N ILE A 18 -3.86 13.79 -6.83
CA ILE A 18 -3.29 13.91 -5.48
C ILE A 18 -3.91 12.88 -4.53
N ILE A 19 -5.24 12.76 -4.51
CA ILE A 19 -5.92 11.78 -3.64
C ILE A 19 -5.44 10.36 -3.97
N THR A 20 -5.34 10.02 -5.25
CA THR A 20 -4.88 8.69 -5.68
C THR A 20 -3.45 8.43 -5.23
N ILE A 21 -2.56 9.41 -5.37
CA ILE A 21 -1.16 9.30 -4.91
C ILE A 21 -1.11 9.13 -3.38
N VAL A 22 -1.89 9.91 -2.63
CA VAL A 22 -1.95 9.79 -1.16
C VAL A 22 -2.42 8.41 -0.74
N VAL A 23 -3.44 7.86 -1.39
CA VAL A 23 -3.94 6.50 -1.11
C VAL A 23 -2.87 5.45 -1.41
N LEU A 24 -2.16 5.58 -2.53
CA LEU A 24 -1.07 4.66 -2.87
C LEU A 24 0.08 4.71 -1.86
N VAL A 25 0.49 5.92 -1.43
CA VAL A 25 1.51 6.09 -0.39
C VAL A 25 1.04 5.52 0.94
N ALA A 26 -0.22 5.74 1.33
CA ALA A 26 -0.77 5.19 2.56
C ALA A 26 -0.76 3.66 2.55
N ILE A 27 -1.16 3.04 1.43
CA ILE A 27 -1.10 1.57 1.27
C ILE A 27 0.35 1.08 1.32
N PHE A 28 1.27 1.77 0.66
CA PHE A 28 2.69 1.43 0.67
C PHE A 28 3.27 1.47 2.09
N LEU A 29 3.02 2.56 2.84
CA LEU A 29 3.49 2.69 4.22
C LEU A 29 2.84 1.65 5.14
N LEU A 30 1.54 1.40 4.99
CA LEU A 30 0.85 0.36 5.76
C LEU A 30 1.49 -1.03 5.53
N LEU A 31 1.82 -1.35 4.27
CA LEU A 31 2.49 -2.60 3.94
C LEU A 31 3.89 -2.67 4.57
N MET A 32 4.68 -1.61 4.43
CA MET A 32 6.08 -1.57 4.90
C MET A 32 6.20 -1.52 6.42
N GLU A 33 5.38 -0.73 7.11
CA GLU A 33 5.51 -0.47 8.54
C GLU A 33 4.69 -1.45 9.41
N VAL A 34 3.63 -2.05 8.86
CA VAL A 34 2.71 -2.90 9.64
C VAL A 34 2.70 -4.33 9.10
N VAL A 35 2.35 -4.53 7.82
CA VAL A 35 2.09 -5.87 7.29
C VAL A 35 3.36 -6.70 7.18
N PHE A 36 4.43 -6.16 6.57
CA PHE A 36 5.67 -6.91 6.41
C PHE A 36 6.39 -7.22 7.72
N PRO A 37 6.48 -6.31 8.70
CA PRO A 37 7.05 -6.64 10.01
C PRO A 37 6.27 -7.73 10.75
N TYR A 38 4.94 -7.76 10.56
CA TYR A 38 4.08 -8.77 11.16
C TYR A 38 4.24 -10.15 10.48
N ILE A 39 4.24 -10.19 9.15
CA ILE A 39 4.30 -11.45 8.39
C ILE A 39 5.73 -12.01 8.29
N GLY A 40 6.74 -11.13 8.23
CA GLY A 40 8.14 -11.50 8.04
C GLY A 40 8.59 -12.68 8.91
N PRO A 41 8.41 -12.64 10.24
CA PRO A 41 8.83 -13.73 11.15
C PRO A 41 8.12 -15.07 10.91
N MET A 42 6.97 -15.08 10.23
CA MET A 42 6.19 -16.30 9.95
C MET A 42 6.64 -17.00 8.67
N MET A 43 7.53 -16.37 7.90
CA MET A 43 7.97 -16.90 6.62
C MET A 43 8.99 -18.04 6.83
N PRO A 44 8.87 -19.17 6.11
CA PRO A 44 9.72 -20.36 6.32
C PRO A 44 11.22 -20.15 6.06
N TRP A 45 11.61 -19.00 5.51
CA TRP A 45 12.96 -18.68 5.04
C TRP A 45 13.71 -17.73 5.97
N THR A 46 13.09 -17.29 7.08
CA THR A 46 13.70 -16.33 8.01
C THR A 46 14.62 -16.96 9.05
N SER A 47 14.66 -18.30 9.13
CA SER A 47 15.61 -19.03 9.95
C SER A 47 16.90 -19.31 9.18
N VAL A 48 17.82 -18.34 9.17
CA VAL A 48 19.25 -18.63 8.94
C VAL A 48 19.83 -18.95 10.32
N ALA A 49 19.65 -20.19 10.76
CA ALA A 49 20.33 -20.67 11.96
C ALA A 49 21.84 -20.75 11.61
N VAL A 50 22.62 -19.81 12.15
CA VAL A 50 24.06 -20.00 12.31
C VAL A 50 24.23 -20.55 13.71
N ASP A 51 24.41 -21.87 13.79
CA ASP A 51 25.01 -22.55 14.94
C ASP A 51 26.53 -22.67 14.70
#